data_AF-A0A7S0PCC7-F1
#
_entry.id   AF-A0A7S0PCC7-F1
#
_cell.length_a   1.000
_cell.length_b   1.000
_cell.length_c   1.000
_cell.angle_alpha   90.00
_cell.angle_beta   90.00
_cell.angle_gamma   90.00
#
_symmetry.space_group_name_H-M   'P 1'
#
loop_
_entity.id
_entity.type
_entity.pdbx_description
1 polymer ?
#
loop_
_entity_poly.entity_id
_entity_poly.type
_entity_poly.pdbx_seq_one_letter_code
_entity_poly.pdbx_strand_id
1 'polypeptide(L)'
;DGTLPILTMAAAATAATVLTDAQIAAIKADLVELYKKTPCMPIMVRLAWHDAGTFNVKDGTGGTNASIRFSEMAHAANSGLNIAIGLLEPIKAKHPEISNADLYQLASVVGIEFAGGPVIPFRSGRKDATAEECVEDGRLPDATKAADHLRDVFYRMAMNDQEIV
;
A
#
# COMPACT_ATOMS: atom_id res chain seq x y z
N ASP A 1 -42.71 -16.14 -14.28
CA ASP A 1 -41.77 -16.49 -13.20
C ASP A 1 -40.36 -16.47 -13.78
N GLY A 2 -39.32 -16.21 -12.99
CA GLY A 2 -37.92 -16.40 -13.45
C GLY A 2 -37.11 -15.18 -13.84
N THR A 3 -36.98 -14.18 -12.97
CA THR A 3 -35.79 -13.30 -12.98
C THR A 3 -34.72 -13.88 -12.06
N LEU A 4 -33.57 -14.20 -12.65
CA LEU A 4 -32.39 -14.78 -11.99
C LEU A 4 -31.83 -13.83 -10.90
N PRO A 5 -31.32 -14.35 -9.77
CA PRO A 5 -30.69 -13.51 -8.77
C PRO A 5 -29.28 -13.10 -9.25
N ILE A 6 -29.01 -11.80 -9.22
CA ILE A 6 -27.67 -11.23 -9.36
C ILE A 6 -26.86 -11.71 -8.16
N LEU A 7 -25.87 -12.56 -8.40
CA LEU A 7 -24.95 -13.04 -7.38
C LEU A 7 -23.96 -11.91 -7.07
N THR A 8 -24.34 -11.01 -6.16
CA THR A 8 -23.41 -10.04 -5.57
C THR A 8 -22.39 -10.82 -4.75
N MET A 9 -21.21 -11.06 -5.30
CA MET A 9 -20.07 -11.53 -4.50
C MET A 9 -19.61 -10.38 -3.62
N ALA A 10 -20.20 -10.26 -2.44
CA ALA A 10 -19.61 -9.50 -1.36
C ALA A 10 -18.28 -10.17 -1.02
N ALA A 11 -17.17 -9.51 -1.33
CA ALA A 11 -15.87 -9.89 -0.83
C ALA A 11 -15.95 -9.84 0.70
N ALA A 12 -15.96 -11.01 1.35
CA ALA A 12 -15.93 -11.10 2.80
C ALA A 12 -14.64 -10.45 3.30
N ALA A 13 -14.75 -9.49 4.21
CA ALA A 13 -13.61 -8.92 4.91
C ALA A 13 -12.92 -10.03 5.70
N THR A 14 -11.77 -10.49 5.22
CA THR A 14 -10.91 -11.43 5.94
C THR A 14 -10.32 -10.73 7.16
N ALA A 15 -10.51 -11.30 8.35
CA ALA A 15 -9.90 -10.81 9.58
C ALA A 15 -8.36 -10.75 9.44
N ALA A 16 -7.72 -9.79 10.12
CA ALA A 16 -6.25 -9.68 10.18
C ALA A 16 -5.63 -11.02 10.54
N THR A 17 -5.03 -11.67 9.55
CA THR A 17 -4.35 -12.94 9.72
C THR A 17 -2.87 -12.67 9.55
N VAL A 18 -2.10 -12.90 10.60
CA VAL A 18 -0.64 -12.93 10.49
C VAL A 18 -0.29 -14.08 9.55
N LEU A 19 0.38 -13.76 8.45
CA LEU A 19 0.79 -14.75 7.46
C LEU A 19 1.89 -15.63 8.03
N THR A 20 1.87 -16.91 7.63
CA THR A 20 3.00 -17.80 7.90
C THR A 20 4.20 -17.44 7.03
N ASP A 21 5.41 -17.80 7.46
CA ASP A 21 6.63 -17.59 6.68
C ASP A 21 6.55 -18.22 5.28
N ALA A 22 5.89 -19.38 5.17
CA ALA A 22 5.67 -20.06 3.90
C ALA A 22 4.78 -19.25 2.95
N GLN A 23 3.71 -18.63 3.46
CA GLN A 23 2.83 -17.76 2.66
C GLN A 23 3.58 -16.50 2.22
N ILE A 24 4.32 -15.85 3.14
CA ILE A 24 5.14 -14.69 2.80
C ILE A 24 6.15 -15.07 1.71
N ALA A 25 6.85 -16.19 1.85
CA ALA A 25 7.82 -16.66 0.85
C ALA A 25 7.19 -16.91 -0.52
N ALA A 26 6.00 -17.51 -0.58
CA ALA A 26 5.27 -17.75 -1.83
C ALA A 26 4.87 -16.43 -2.52
N ILE A 27 4.36 -15.46 -1.77
CA ILE A 27 3.98 -14.14 -2.30
C ILE A 27 5.21 -13.38 -2.79
N LYS A 28 6.32 -13.42 -2.03
CA LYS A 28 7.61 -12.83 -2.44
C LYS A 28 8.09 -13.41 -3.77
N ALA A 29 7.98 -14.72 -3.97
CA ALA A 29 8.36 -15.36 -5.23
C ALA A 29 7.54 -14.85 -6.41
N ASP A 30 6.22 -14.68 -6.25
CA ASP A 30 5.37 -14.14 -7.31
C ASP A 30 5.68 -12.66 -7.62
N LEU A 31 6.00 -11.85 -6.61
CA LEU A 31 6.45 -10.47 -6.78
C LEU A 31 7.78 -10.39 -7.55
N VAL A 32 8.73 -11.28 -7.24
CA VAL A 32 10.00 -11.39 -7.99
C VAL A 32 9.75 -11.75 -9.45
N GLU A 33 8.83 -12.68 -9.73
CA GLU A 33 8.45 -13.03 -11.11
C GLU A 33 7.75 -11.86 -11.84
N LEU A 34 6.95 -11.06 -11.13
CA LEU A 34 6.42 -9.81 -11.67
C LEU A 34 7.55 -8.84 -12.05
N TYR A 35 8.53 -8.63 -11.17
CA TYR A 35 9.62 -7.68 -11.41
C TYR A 35 10.59 -8.08 -12.52
N LYS A 36 10.80 -9.38 -12.73
CA LYS A 36 11.54 -9.88 -13.90
C LYS A 36 10.84 -9.59 -15.22
N LYS A 37 9.50 -9.64 -15.25
CA LYS A 37 8.69 -9.43 -16.47
C LYS A 37 8.44 -7.95 -16.73
N THR A 38 8.19 -7.21 -15.67
CA THR A 38 7.80 -5.80 -15.72
C THR A 38 8.64 -5.06 -14.68
N PRO A 39 9.57 -4.19 -15.09
CA PRO A 39 10.43 -3.45 -14.16
C PRO A 39 9.66 -2.31 -13.46
N CYS A 40 8.69 -2.67 -12.60
CA CYS A 40 7.77 -1.77 -11.92
C CYS A 40 8.14 -1.47 -10.46
N MET A 41 9.34 -1.86 -9.99
CA MET A 41 9.78 -1.64 -8.61
C MET A 41 9.61 -0.17 -8.15
N PRO A 42 9.95 0.87 -8.94
CA PRO A 42 9.79 2.25 -8.50
C PRO A 42 8.34 2.64 -8.16
N ILE A 43 7.35 2.16 -8.94
CA ILE A 43 5.95 2.50 -8.67
C ILE A 43 5.37 1.70 -7.50
N MET A 44 5.93 0.52 -7.19
CA MET A 44 5.58 -0.24 -5.98
C MET A 44 6.07 0.44 -4.72
N VAL A 45 7.30 0.97 -4.74
CA VAL A 45 7.85 1.78 -3.64
C VAL A 45 7.00 3.03 -3.43
N ARG A 46 6.65 3.74 -4.52
CA ARG A 46 5.78 4.91 -4.44
C ARG A 46 4.39 4.57 -3.90
N LEU A 47 3.76 3.48 -4.35
CA LEU A 47 2.45 3.05 -3.85
C LEU A 47 2.49 2.83 -2.33
N ALA A 48 3.46 2.05 -1.85
CA ALA A 48 3.59 1.77 -0.42
C ALA A 48 3.85 3.02 0.42
N TRP A 49 4.70 3.94 -0.09
CA TRP A 49 4.95 5.22 0.56
C TRP A 49 3.69 6.10 0.60
N HIS A 50 2.94 6.19 -0.50
CA HIS A 50 1.74 7.04 -0.57
C HIS A 50 0.61 6.52 0.32
N ASP A 51 0.47 5.19 0.45
CA ASP A 51 -0.43 4.57 1.42
C ASP A 51 0.00 4.90 2.87
N ALA A 52 1.28 4.69 3.20
CA ALA A 52 1.81 4.98 4.55
C ALA A 52 1.81 6.49 4.89
N GLY A 53 2.03 7.35 3.89
CA GLY A 53 2.33 8.77 4.03
C GLY A 53 1.16 9.61 4.55
N THR A 54 -0.04 9.03 4.61
CA THR A 54 -1.23 9.70 5.14
C THR A 54 -1.35 9.63 6.67
N PHE A 55 -0.48 8.86 7.34
CA PHE A 55 -0.53 8.66 8.78
C PHE A 55 -0.43 9.97 9.56
N ASN A 56 -1.24 10.05 10.63
CA ASN A 56 -1.18 11.13 11.60
C ASN A 56 -1.01 10.58 13.02
N VAL A 57 0.15 10.84 13.62
CA VAL A 57 0.48 10.37 14.98
C VAL A 57 -0.49 10.89 16.05
N LYS A 58 -1.16 12.03 15.81
CA LYS A 58 -2.02 12.66 16.81
C LYS A 58 -3.34 11.93 17.03
N ASP A 59 -3.91 11.37 15.96
CA ASP A 59 -5.24 10.74 15.99
C ASP A 59 -5.24 9.28 15.50
N GLY A 60 -4.12 8.80 14.97
CA GLY A 60 -3.95 7.43 14.48
C GLY A 60 -4.63 7.16 13.13
N THR A 61 -5.12 8.20 12.43
CA THR A 61 -5.80 8.05 11.14
C THR A 61 -4.83 7.96 9.96
N GLY A 62 -5.26 7.34 8.87
CA GLY A 62 -4.45 7.07 7.69
C GLY A 62 -3.36 6.02 7.94
N GLY A 63 -2.34 6.01 7.09
CA GLY A 63 -1.22 5.08 7.17
C GLY A 63 -1.47 3.79 6.38
N THR A 64 -0.70 2.74 6.72
CA THR A 64 -0.67 1.49 5.94
C THR A 64 -1.92 0.64 6.15
N ASN A 65 -3.04 1.07 5.59
CA ASN A 65 -4.35 0.41 5.68
C ASN A 65 -4.99 0.24 4.28
N ALA A 66 -4.32 0.68 3.22
CA ALA A 66 -4.76 0.51 1.85
C ALA A 66 -6.06 1.26 1.50
N SER A 67 -6.41 2.31 2.25
CA SER A 67 -7.48 3.25 1.94
C SER A 67 -7.26 3.95 0.60
N ILE A 68 -6.01 4.01 0.14
CA ILE A 68 -5.61 4.54 -1.18
C ILE A 68 -6.41 3.95 -2.36
N ARG A 69 -7.03 2.77 -2.22
CA ARG A 69 -7.90 2.17 -3.25
C ARG A 69 -9.23 2.89 -3.49
N PHE A 70 -9.68 3.73 -2.56
CA PHE A 70 -11.00 4.35 -2.59
C PHE A 70 -10.90 5.82 -3.04
N SER A 71 -11.52 6.76 -2.31
CA SER A 71 -11.55 8.19 -2.67
C SER A 71 -10.15 8.80 -2.75
N GLU A 72 -9.22 8.31 -1.93
CA GLU A 72 -7.83 8.76 -1.93
C GLU A 72 -7.11 8.54 -3.28
N MET A 73 -7.55 7.59 -4.12
CA MET A 73 -6.98 7.39 -5.46
C MET A 73 -7.14 8.63 -6.35
N ALA A 74 -8.18 9.45 -6.11
CA ALA A 74 -8.45 10.66 -6.87
C ALA A 74 -7.57 11.86 -6.45
N HIS A 75 -6.84 11.76 -5.34
CA HIS A 75 -5.94 12.81 -4.88
C HIS A 75 -4.83 13.06 -5.90
N ALA A 76 -4.49 14.34 -6.13
CA ALA A 76 -3.52 14.71 -7.17
C ALA A 76 -2.16 14.03 -6.96
N ALA A 77 -1.74 13.89 -5.70
CA ALA A 77 -0.50 13.21 -5.31
C ALA A 77 -0.48 11.72 -5.70
N ASN A 78 -1.64 11.07 -5.86
CA ASN A 78 -1.75 9.63 -6.15
C ASN A 78 -1.91 9.30 -7.64
N SER A 79 -1.83 10.31 -8.52
CA SER A 79 -1.92 10.13 -9.97
C SER A 79 -0.95 9.04 -10.47
N GLY A 80 -1.50 8.08 -11.22
CA GLY A 80 -0.81 6.92 -11.81
C GLY A 80 -0.68 5.70 -10.90
N LEU A 81 -1.00 5.77 -9.60
CA LEU A 81 -0.84 4.63 -8.68
C LEU A 81 -1.87 3.50 -8.90
N ASN A 82 -2.95 3.76 -9.63
CA ASN A 82 -3.86 2.74 -10.13
C ASN A 82 -3.15 1.69 -11.00
N ILE A 83 -2.06 2.07 -11.69
CA ILE A 83 -1.24 1.13 -12.47
C ILE A 83 -0.58 0.10 -11.55
N ALA A 84 0.00 0.55 -10.43
CA ALA A 84 0.64 -0.35 -9.48
C ALA A 84 -0.37 -1.31 -8.82
N ILE A 85 -1.55 -0.80 -8.46
CA ILE A 85 -2.63 -1.62 -7.90
C ILE A 85 -3.08 -2.68 -8.91
N GLY A 86 -3.31 -2.30 -10.18
CA GLY A 86 -3.69 -3.25 -11.24
C GLY A 86 -2.63 -4.33 -11.49
N LEU A 87 -1.34 -4.00 -11.39
CA LEU A 87 -0.26 -5.00 -11.49
C LEU A 87 -0.25 -5.99 -10.32
N LEU A 88 -0.76 -5.61 -9.15
CA LEU A 88 -0.84 -6.45 -7.96
C LEU A 88 -2.13 -7.29 -7.91
N GLU A 89 -3.18 -6.94 -8.66
CA GLU A 89 -4.46 -7.67 -8.67
C GLU A 89 -4.32 -9.18 -8.93
N PRO A 90 -3.53 -9.66 -9.92
CA PRO A 90 -3.36 -11.10 -10.14
C PRO A 90 -2.69 -11.82 -8.96
N ILE A 91 -1.74 -11.14 -8.28
CA ILE A 91 -1.07 -11.69 -7.09
C ILE A 91 -2.06 -11.71 -5.92
N LYS A 92 -2.85 -10.64 -5.73
CA LYS A 92 -3.90 -10.57 -4.71
C LYS A 92 -4.96 -11.66 -4.90
N ALA A 93 -5.35 -11.95 -6.15
CA ALA A 93 -6.31 -12.99 -6.47
C ALA A 93 -5.75 -14.40 -6.18
N LYS A 94 -4.46 -14.62 -6.41
CA LYS A 94 -3.77 -15.88 -6.10
C LYS A 94 -3.59 -16.10 -4.60
N HIS A 95 -3.42 -15.03 -3.83
CA HIS A 95 -3.22 -15.04 -2.38
C HIS A 95 -4.36 -14.26 -1.69
N PRO A 96 -5.57 -14.82 -1.60
CA PRO A 96 -6.71 -14.13 -0.99
C PRO A 96 -6.48 -13.80 0.50
N GLU A 97 -5.59 -14.50 1.19
CA GLU A 97 -5.29 -14.34 2.62
C GLU A 97 -4.52 -13.05 2.98
N ILE A 98 -3.69 -12.50 2.07
CA ILE A 98 -2.91 -11.30 2.37
C ILE A 98 -3.83 -10.07 2.22
N SER A 99 -3.87 -9.18 3.21
CA SER A 99 -4.57 -7.90 3.01
C SER A 99 -3.90 -7.12 1.90
N ASN A 100 -4.63 -6.27 1.20
CA ASN A 100 -3.97 -5.42 0.22
C ASN A 100 -2.98 -4.45 0.90
N ALA A 101 -3.27 -4.01 2.13
CA ALA A 101 -2.34 -3.22 2.94
C ALA A 101 -0.98 -3.91 3.10
N ASP A 102 -0.98 -5.20 3.46
CA ASP A 102 0.26 -5.96 3.53
C ASP A 102 0.88 -6.19 2.15
N LEU A 103 0.07 -6.44 1.12
CA LEU A 103 0.56 -6.66 -0.24
C LEU A 103 1.30 -5.43 -0.79
N TYR A 104 0.79 -4.21 -0.57
CA TYR A 104 1.43 -2.99 -1.04
C TYR A 104 2.79 -2.79 -0.37
N GLN A 105 2.85 -2.99 0.95
CA GLN A 105 4.10 -2.85 1.70
C GLN A 105 5.10 -3.97 1.35
N LEU A 106 4.63 -5.21 1.19
CA LEU A 106 5.48 -6.33 0.78
C LEU A 106 6.03 -6.14 -0.63
N ALA A 107 5.23 -5.62 -1.57
CA ALA A 107 5.68 -5.28 -2.92
C ALA A 107 6.81 -4.24 -2.89
N SER A 108 6.70 -3.21 -2.07
CA SER A 108 7.79 -2.23 -1.89
C SER A 108 9.06 -2.87 -1.33
N VAL A 109 8.95 -3.63 -0.23
CA VAL A 109 10.09 -4.32 0.40
C VAL A 109 10.82 -5.23 -0.59
N VAL A 110 10.08 -6.09 -1.30
CA VAL A 110 10.66 -7.00 -2.29
C VAL A 110 11.22 -6.22 -3.48
N GLY A 111 10.58 -5.14 -3.89
CA GLY A 111 11.05 -4.29 -4.98
C GLY A 111 12.38 -3.61 -4.67
N ILE A 112 12.57 -3.12 -3.44
CA ILE A 112 13.83 -2.51 -2.97
C ILE A 112 14.95 -3.57 -2.96
N GLU A 113 14.69 -4.74 -2.36
CA GLU A 113 15.66 -5.84 -2.33
C GLU A 113 16.01 -6.32 -3.74
N PHE A 114 15.02 -6.48 -4.63
CA PHE A 114 15.22 -6.91 -6.02
C PHE A 114 16.05 -5.91 -6.82
N ALA A 115 15.93 -4.61 -6.54
CA ALA A 115 16.72 -3.56 -7.16
C ALA A 115 18.17 -3.47 -6.61
N GLY A 116 18.56 -4.35 -5.69
CA GLY A 116 19.89 -4.36 -5.05
C GLY A 116 19.99 -3.46 -3.82
N GLY A 117 18.86 -3.03 -3.27
CA GLY A 117 18.78 -2.29 -2.01
C GLY A 117 18.98 -3.17 -0.77
N PRO A 118 18.84 -2.58 0.44
CA PRO A 118 19.00 -3.30 1.69
C PRO A 118 17.84 -4.29 1.93
N VAL A 119 18.09 -5.27 2.80
CA VAL A 119 17.04 -6.15 3.34
C VAL A 119 16.20 -5.35 4.33
N ILE A 120 14.88 -5.32 4.11
CA ILE A 120 13.94 -4.59 4.97
C ILE A 120 13.07 -5.61 5.73
N PRO A 121 13.13 -5.65 7.07
CA PRO A 121 12.28 -6.54 7.85
C PRO A 121 10.79 -6.27 7.59
N PHE A 122 10.06 -7.31 7.17
CA PHE A 122 8.63 -7.24 6.92
C PHE A 122 7.85 -7.93 8.04
N ARG A 123 6.70 -7.34 8.41
CA ARG A 123 5.70 -7.93 9.31
C ARG A 123 4.33 -7.80 8.67
N SER A 124 3.59 -8.90 8.63
CA SER A 124 2.18 -8.94 8.20
C SER A 124 1.22 -8.72 9.38
N GLY A 125 -0.06 -8.57 9.05
CA GLY A 125 -1.16 -8.39 10.00
C GLY A 125 -1.91 -7.08 9.80
N ARG A 126 -1.60 -6.29 8.77
CA ARG A 126 -2.34 -5.06 8.46
C ARG A 126 -3.75 -5.40 8.01
N LYS A 127 -4.71 -4.55 8.37
CA LYS A 127 -6.10 -4.65 7.91
C LYS A 127 -6.32 -3.71 6.74
N ASP A 128 -7.15 -4.15 5.81
CA ASP A 128 -7.68 -3.26 4.79
C ASP A 128 -8.71 -2.32 5.44
N ALA A 129 -8.57 -1.04 5.16
CA ALA A 129 -9.53 0.00 5.50
C ALA A 129 -10.85 -0.18 4.74
N THR A 130 -11.93 0.36 5.31
CA THR A 130 -13.17 0.62 4.59
C THR A 130 -13.12 1.97 3.87
N ALA A 131 -14.11 2.24 3.01
CA ALA A 131 -14.17 3.51 2.29
C ALA A 131 -14.34 4.72 3.23
N GLU A 132 -14.98 4.51 4.38
CA GLU A 132 -15.23 5.54 5.41
C GLU A 132 -13.96 5.91 6.20
N GLU A 133 -12.92 5.09 6.14
CA GLU A 133 -11.64 5.33 6.82
C GLU A 133 -10.65 6.12 5.94
N CYS A 134 -11.05 6.52 4.73
CA CYS A 134 -10.25 7.37 3.86
C CYS A 134 -10.04 8.74 4.49
N VAL A 135 -8.84 9.28 4.31
CA VAL A 135 -8.50 10.60 4.80
C VAL A 135 -8.65 11.65 3.70
N GLU A 136 -8.85 12.90 4.10
CA GLU A 136 -8.88 14.03 3.18
C GLU A 136 -7.53 14.26 2.49
N ASP A 137 -7.57 14.88 1.31
CA ASP A 137 -6.38 15.25 0.54
C ASP A 137 -5.48 16.24 1.31
N GLY A 138 -4.22 16.34 0.89
CA GLY A 138 -3.24 17.29 1.44
C GLY A 138 -2.35 16.74 2.56
N ARG A 139 -2.45 15.44 2.88
CA ARG A 139 -1.51 14.81 3.83
C ARG A 139 -0.16 14.46 3.20
N LEU A 140 -0.10 14.27 1.88
CA LEU A 140 1.15 13.97 1.18
C LEU A 140 1.94 15.25 0.83
N PRO A 141 3.28 15.17 0.70
CA PRO A 141 4.11 16.34 0.44
C PRO A 141 3.91 16.92 -0.96
N ASP A 142 4.13 18.24 -1.08
CA ASP A 142 4.05 19.00 -2.32
C ASP A 142 5.47 19.31 -2.77
N ALA A 143 5.84 18.81 -3.96
CA ALA A 143 7.19 18.93 -4.50
C ALA A 143 7.60 20.37 -4.86
N THR A 144 6.65 21.32 -4.90
CA THR A 144 6.92 22.73 -5.21
C THR A 144 7.30 23.56 -3.98
N LYS A 145 7.19 22.99 -2.77
CA LYS A 145 7.43 23.69 -1.50
C LYS A 145 8.84 23.43 -0.95
N ALA A 146 9.28 24.33 -0.06
CA ALA A 146 10.60 24.30 0.55
C ALA A 146 10.68 23.36 1.76
N ALA A 147 11.86 23.29 2.39
CA ALA A 147 12.18 22.35 3.47
C ALA A 147 11.24 22.41 4.69
N ASP A 148 10.67 23.57 5.02
CA ASP A 148 9.74 23.70 6.15
C ASP A 148 8.47 22.86 5.93
N HIS A 149 8.00 22.78 4.67
CA HIS A 149 6.86 21.92 4.31
C HIS A 149 7.17 20.43 4.52
N LEU A 150 8.42 20.02 4.29
CA LEU A 150 8.83 18.64 4.58
C LEU A 150 8.73 18.38 6.08
N ARG A 151 9.25 19.26 6.93
CA ARG A 151 9.13 19.05 8.39
C ARG A 151 7.68 18.98 8.84
N ASP A 152 6.81 19.86 8.35
CA ASP A 152 5.38 19.85 8.70
C ASP A 152 4.70 18.51 8.36
N VAL A 153 4.99 17.97 7.17
CA VAL A 153 4.43 16.70 6.69
C VAL A 153 5.01 15.51 7.46
N PHE A 154 6.33 15.43 7.58
CA PHE A 154 6.99 14.24 8.10
C PHE A 154 6.95 14.18 9.63
N TYR A 155 6.92 15.31 10.34
CA TYR A 155 6.73 15.32 11.80
C TYR A 155 5.33 14.86 12.19
N ARG A 156 4.31 15.11 11.35
CA ARG A 156 2.97 14.53 11.53
C ARG A 156 3.01 12.99 11.51
N MET A 157 3.94 12.41 10.75
CA MET A 157 4.19 10.97 10.68
C MET A 157 5.11 10.45 11.78
N ALA A 158 5.52 11.31 12.72
CA ALA A 158 6.51 11.02 13.76
C ALA A 158 7.92 10.70 13.23
N MET A 159 8.28 11.19 12.05
CA MET A 159 9.64 11.10 11.52
C MET A 159 10.50 12.29 11.96
N ASN A 160 11.79 12.07 12.15
CA ASN A 160 12.78 13.10 12.47
C ASN A 160 13.61 13.51 11.24
N ASP A 161 14.44 14.55 11.36
CA ASP A 161 15.23 15.10 10.23
C ASP A 161 16.15 14.06 9.56
N GLN A 162 16.69 13.08 10.29
CA GLN A 162 17.51 12.02 9.71
C GLN A 162 16.67 11.02 8.91
N GLU A 163 15.41 10.79 9.28
CA GLU A 163 14.51 9.87 8.57
C GLU A 163 13.90 10.49 7.30
N ILE A 164 13.95 11.83 7.19
CA ILE A 164 13.49 12.57 6.00
C ILE A 164 14.51 12.45 4.84
N VAL A 165 15.80 12.20 5.14
CA VAL A 165 16.93 12.24 4.18
C VAL A 165 17.43 10.83 3.85
#